data_AF-A0A453RNH9-F1
#
_entry.id   AF-A0A453RNH9-F1
#
_cell.length_a   1.000
_cell.length_b   1.000
_cell.length_c   1.000
_cell.angle_alpha   90.00
_cell.angle_beta   90.00
_cell.angle_gamma   90.00
#
_symmetry.space_group_name_H-M   'P 1'
#
loop_
_entity.id
_entity.type
_entity.pdbx_description
1 polymer ?
#
loop_
_entity_poly.entity_id
_entity_poly.type
_entity_poly.pdbx_seq_one_letter_code
_entity_poly.pdbx_strand_id
1 'polypeptide(L)'
;MQGYELLHQMEPYINQVLAYSQQSRERANKEQASLLERMHEYKKQIERDSRSSGNGLNDSPNVDGIQTIGRSSHKMIEAVMQSSTKGKVQTIRQGYLSKRSSNLRGDWKRRFFVLDSRGMLYYYRKQINRPAGVSQVQRTNNTPEHGSGLLSRLFSSHYHGIHDEKSVARHTVNLLTSTIKVDAEQSDLRFCFRIISPMKIYTLQVNAQNCRQYRFHVEYTRLLL
;
A
#
# COMPACT_ATOMS: atom_id res chain seq x y z
N MET A 1 -12.32 63.06 -17.53
CA MET A 1 -11.07 62.53 -16.93
C MET A 1 -11.30 61.52 -15.79
N GLN A 2 -12.51 60.99 -15.58
CA GLN A 2 -12.84 60.12 -14.43
C GLN A 2 -12.29 58.68 -14.54
N GLY A 3 -12.11 58.15 -15.75
CA GLY A 3 -11.59 56.79 -15.94
C GLY A 3 -10.10 56.63 -15.62
N TYR A 4 -9.31 57.70 -15.80
CA TYR A 4 -7.87 57.68 -15.50
C TYR A 4 -7.60 57.61 -14.00
N GLU A 5 -8.33 58.40 -13.19
CA GLU A 5 -8.23 58.36 -11.73
C GLU A 5 -8.61 56.99 -11.16
N LEU A 6 -9.66 56.36 -11.70
CA LEU A 6 -10.07 55.02 -11.26
C LEU A 6 -8.98 53.98 -11.56
N LEU A 7 -8.37 54.01 -12.74
CA LEU A 7 -7.29 53.10 -13.09
C LEU A 7 -6.08 53.29 -12.17
N HIS A 8 -5.72 54.54 -11.87
CA HIS A 8 -4.65 54.86 -10.94
C HIS A 8 -4.95 54.38 -9.51
N GLN A 9 -6.22 54.42 -9.07
CA GLN A 9 -6.63 53.85 -7.78
C GLN A 9 -6.54 52.32 -7.74
N MET A 10 -6.73 51.66 -8.88
CA MET A 10 -6.69 50.19 -8.98
C MET A 10 -5.28 49.62 -9.13
N GLU A 11 -4.33 50.41 -9.61
CA GLU A 11 -2.94 50.03 -9.85
C GLU A 11 -2.27 49.22 -8.71
N PRO A 12 -2.37 49.57 -7.41
CA PRO A 12 -1.76 48.78 -6.34
C PRO A 12 -2.33 47.36 -6.23
N TYR A 13 -3.63 47.18 -6.45
CA TYR A 13 -4.28 45.87 -6.40
C TYR A 13 -3.88 44.99 -7.58
N ILE A 14 -3.77 45.59 -8.77
CA ILE A 14 -3.29 44.91 -9.97
C ILE A 14 -1.85 44.42 -9.73
N ASN A 15 -0.97 45.29 -9.21
CA ASN A 15 0.41 44.94 -8.90
C ASN A 15 0.50 43.86 -7.82
N GLN A 16 -0.35 43.90 -6.80
CA GLN A 16 -0.38 42.87 -5.75
C GLN A 16 -0.78 41.50 -6.32
N VAL A 17 -1.82 41.43 -7.15
CA VAL A 17 -2.26 40.18 -7.79
C VAL A 17 -1.20 39.65 -8.75
N LEU A 18 -0.53 40.52 -9.51
CA LEU A 18 0.57 40.14 -10.39
C LEU A 18 1.75 39.57 -9.59
N ALA A 19 2.16 40.23 -8.51
CA ALA A 19 3.24 39.76 -7.64
C ALA A 19 2.91 38.39 -7.02
N TYR A 20 1.68 38.22 -6.52
CA TYR A 20 1.22 36.94 -5.99
C TYR A 20 1.23 35.84 -7.06
N SER A 21 0.75 36.13 -8.26
CA SER A 21 0.71 35.18 -9.37
C SER A 21 2.12 34.76 -9.81
N GLN A 22 3.05 35.72 -9.90
CA GLN A 22 4.45 35.46 -10.21
C GLN A 22 5.11 34.60 -9.12
N GLN A 23 4.93 34.97 -7.85
CA GLN A 23 5.49 34.23 -6.73
C GLN A 23 4.92 32.79 -6.66
N SER A 24 3.62 32.61 -6.87
CA SER A 24 2.98 31.29 -6.91
C SER A 24 3.57 30.42 -8.02
N ARG A 25 3.78 30.99 -9.21
CA ARG A 25 4.41 30.29 -10.33
C ARG A 25 5.85 29.89 -10.02
N GLU A 26 6.63 30.80 -9.44
CA GLU A 26 8.02 30.51 -9.04
C GLU A 26 8.10 29.40 -7.98
N ARG A 27 7.22 29.42 -6.99
CA ARG A 27 7.13 28.36 -5.96
C ARG A 27 6.81 27.02 -6.60
N ALA A 28 5.79 26.96 -7.46
CA ALA A 28 5.43 25.73 -8.17
C ALA A 28 6.59 25.18 -9.03
N ASN A 29 7.30 26.07 -9.76
CA ASN A 29 8.46 25.67 -10.55
C ASN A 29 9.60 25.11 -9.69
N LYS A 30 9.88 25.75 -8.54
CA LYS A 30 10.90 25.28 -7.58
C LYS A 30 10.52 23.92 -6.99
N GLU A 31 9.27 23.74 -6.58
CA GLU A 31 8.76 22.46 -6.08
C GLU A 31 8.84 21.36 -7.13
N GLN A 32 8.44 21.65 -8.37
CA GLN A 32 8.54 20.72 -9.49
C GLN A 32 10.00 20.31 -9.76
N ALA A 33 10.94 21.26 -9.75
CA ALA A 33 12.37 20.95 -9.92
C ALA A 33 12.90 20.05 -8.78
N SER A 34 12.56 20.36 -7.52
CA SER A 34 12.94 19.55 -6.37
C SER A 34 12.38 18.13 -6.43
N LEU A 35 11.13 17.97 -6.89
CA LEU A 35 10.51 16.65 -7.06
C LEU A 35 11.21 15.84 -8.15
N LEU A 36 11.54 16.46 -9.29
CA LEU A 36 12.25 15.80 -10.39
C LEU A 36 13.64 15.33 -9.97
N GLU A 37 14.37 16.15 -9.23
CA GLU A 37 15.69 15.79 -8.69
C GLU A 37 15.58 14.59 -7.73
N ARG A 38 14.62 14.63 -6.80
CA ARG A 38 14.39 13.53 -5.86
C ARG A 38 13.96 12.24 -6.56
N MET A 39 13.12 12.33 -7.58
CA MET A 39 12.73 11.18 -8.41
C MET A 39 13.94 10.56 -9.10
N HIS A 40 14.83 11.38 -9.64
CA HIS A 40 16.06 10.90 -10.27
C HIS A 40 16.98 10.19 -9.26
N GLU A 41 17.17 10.77 -8.07
CA GLU A 41 17.97 10.15 -7.02
C GLU A 41 17.38 8.80 -6.57
N TYR A 42 16.06 8.73 -6.38
CA TYR A 42 15.39 7.46 -6.06
C TYR A 42 15.59 6.40 -7.13
N LYS A 43 15.51 6.77 -8.42
CA LYS A 43 15.76 5.85 -9.52
C LYS A 43 17.19 5.30 -9.47
N LYS A 44 18.18 6.18 -9.26
CA LYS A 44 19.60 5.82 -9.13
C LYS A 44 19.84 4.90 -7.92
N GLN A 45 19.15 5.15 -6.80
CA GLN A 45 19.22 4.29 -5.61
C GLN A 45 18.66 2.89 -5.90
N ILE A 46 17.49 2.78 -6.53
CA ILE A 46 16.88 1.48 -6.89
C ILE A 46 17.80 0.68 -7.82
N GLU A 47 18.42 1.34 -8.80
CA GLU A 47 19.36 0.69 -9.71
C GLU A 47 20.60 0.18 -8.95
N ARG A 48 21.15 0.96 -8.01
CA ARG A 48 22.27 0.54 -7.14
C ARG A 48 21.90 -0.64 -6.24
N ASP A 49 20.72 -0.62 -5.62
CA ASP A 49 20.24 -1.70 -4.76
C ASP A 49 19.99 -2.99 -5.57
N SER A 50 19.50 -2.86 -6.81
CA SER A 50 19.29 -4.01 -7.70
C SER A 50 20.60 -4.71 -8.11
N ARG A 51 21.66 -3.92 -8.37
CA ARG A 51 23.00 -4.42 -8.75
C ARG A 51 23.76 -5.01 -7.57
N SER A 52 23.72 -4.37 -6.41
CA SER A 52 24.36 -4.89 -5.19
C SER A 52 23.72 -6.20 -4.70
N SER A 53 22.42 -6.37 -4.90
CA SER A 53 21.73 -7.63 -4.64
C SER A 53 22.01 -8.74 -5.68
N GLY A 54 22.68 -8.42 -6.80
CA GLY A 54 23.03 -9.35 -7.89
C GLY A 54 24.47 -9.88 -7.87
N ASN A 55 25.41 -9.17 -7.24
CA ASN A 55 26.85 -9.46 -7.31
C ASN A 55 27.39 -10.37 -6.17
N GLY A 56 26.54 -11.09 -5.44
CA GLY A 56 26.93 -11.99 -4.34
C GLY A 56 27.48 -13.36 -4.76
N LEU A 57 27.99 -13.51 -5.98
CA LEU A 57 28.64 -14.72 -6.47
C LEU A 57 29.98 -14.29 -7.05
N ASN A 58 31.01 -14.29 -6.21
CA ASN A 58 32.44 -14.43 -6.51
C ASN A 58 33.20 -13.83 -5.33
N ASP A 59 33.25 -14.56 -4.22
CA ASP A 59 34.44 -14.72 -3.38
C ASP A 59 34.09 -15.62 -2.20
N SER A 60 34.66 -16.83 -2.23
CA SER A 60 34.87 -17.68 -1.06
C SER A 60 36.35 -17.47 -0.70
N PRO A 61 36.71 -17.20 0.56
CA PRO A 61 36.54 -18.22 1.59
C PRO A 61 36.03 -17.71 2.95
N ASN A 62 35.40 -18.66 3.64
CA ASN A 62 35.23 -18.78 5.08
C ASN A 62 33.84 -18.47 5.67
N VAL A 63 33.43 -19.43 6.48
CA VAL A 63 32.10 -19.71 7.00
C VAL A 63 31.76 -18.72 8.12
N ASP A 64 31.03 -17.63 7.85
CA ASP A 64 30.09 -17.03 8.84
C ASP A 64 29.22 -15.84 8.35
N GLY A 65 29.20 -15.53 7.04
CA GLY A 65 28.56 -14.29 6.54
C GLY A 65 27.02 -14.26 6.54
N ILE A 66 26.33 -15.36 6.85
CA ILE A 66 24.86 -15.45 6.71
C ILE A 66 24.13 -14.96 7.98
N GLN A 67 24.82 -14.84 9.12
CA GLN A 67 24.17 -14.55 10.42
C GLN A 67 23.96 -13.05 10.73
N THR A 68 24.69 -12.12 10.09
CA THR A 68 24.77 -10.72 10.54
C THR A 68 23.53 -9.88 10.21
N ILE A 69 22.95 -10.00 9.01
CA ILE A 69 21.76 -9.23 8.60
C ILE A 69 20.50 -9.71 9.35
N GLY A 70 20.40 -11.02 9.58
CA GLY A 70 19.32 -11.63 10.38
C GLY A 70 19.36 -11.20 11.85
N ARG A 71 20.55 -11.14 12.46
CA ARG A 71 20.72 -10.73 13.87
C ARG A 71 20.35 -9.27 14.15
N SER A 72 20.69 -8.35 13.25
CA SER A 72 20.36 -6.91 13.43
C SER A 72 18.85 -6.67 13.36
N SER A 73 18.19 -7.30 12.37
CA SER A 73 16.73 -7.24 12.22
C SER A 73 16.01 -7.81 13.44
N HIS A 74 16.58 -8.85 14.07
CA HIS A 74 15.98 -9.55 15.21
C HIS A 74 15.93 -8.65 16.43
N LYS A 75 17.07 -8.05 16.75
CA LYS A 75 17.18 -7.08 17.83
C LYS A 75 16.24 -5.90 17.65
N MET A 76 16.09 -5.40 16.42
CA MET A 76 15.17 -4.30 16.13
C MET A 76 13.70 -4.70 16.36
N ILE A 77 13.31 -5.89 15.92
CA ILE A 77 11.92 -6.37 16.06
C ILE A 77 11.60 -6.71 17.52
N GLU A 78 12.52 -7.34 18.24
CA GLU A 78 12.40 -7.56 19.69
C GLU A 78 12.28 -6.24 20.44
N ALA A 79 13.10 -5.24 20.12
CA ALA A 79 13.00 -3.92 20.74
C ALA A 79 11.64 -3.25 20.46
N VAL A 80 11.11 -3.39 19.24
CA VAL A 80 9.77 -2.90 18.88
C VAL A 80 8.68 -3.65 19.65
N MET A 81 8.77 -4.98 19.77
CA MET A 81 7.84 -5.78 20.57
C MET A 81 7.90 -5.39 22.05
N GLN A 82 9.09 -5.22 22.63
CA GLN A 82 9.27 -4.78 24.01
C GLN A 82 8.72 -3.37 24.24
N SER A 83 8.83 -2.46 23.26
CA SER A 83 8.25 -1.11 23.38
C SER A 83 6.72 -1.10 23.52
N SER A 84 6.04 -2.16 23.06
CA SER A 84 4.59 -2.30 23.20
C SER A 84 4.14 -2.45 24.65
N THR A 85 4.98 -3.05 25.50
CA THR A 85 4.72 -3.20 26.95
C THR A 85 4.70 -1.86 27.68
N LYS A 86 5.30 -0.82 27.08
CA LYS A 86 5.28 0.57 27.56
C LYS A 86 4.09 1.38 27.01
N GLY A 87 3.13 0.72 26.35
CA GLY A 87 1.89 1.33 25.85
C GLY A 87 1.98 1.96 24.46
N LYS A 88 3.15 1.97 23.80
CA LYS A 88 3.31 2.51 22.44
C LYS A 88 3.22 1.39 21.39
N VAL A 89 2.13 1.35 20.63
CA VAL A 89 1.96 0.40 19.53
C VAL A 89 2.67 0.93 18.27
N GLN A 90 3.56 0.12 17.70
CA GLN A 90 4.34 0.49 16.50
C GLN A 90 4.18 -0.55 15.40
N THR A 91 4.37 -0.14 14.14
CA THR A 91 4.36 -1.06 13.00
C THR A 91 5.68 -1.82 12.91
N ILE A 92 5.64 -3.15 13.03
CA ILE A 92 6.80 -4.03 12.78
C ILE A 92 7.05 -4.17 11.29
N ARG A 93 5.99 -4.41 10.51
CA ARG A 93 6.09 -4.61 9.07
C ARG A 93 4.80 -4.21 8.38
N GLN A 94 4.92 -3.70 7.17
CA GLN A 94 3.78 -3.41 6.32
C GLN A 94 4.11 -3.63 4.85
N GLY A 95 3.09 -3.92 4.04
CA GLY A 95 3.30 -4.13 2.62
C GLY A 95 2.08 -4.71 1.90
N TYR A 96 2.15 -4.71 0.57
CA TYR A 96 1.12 -5.32 -0.25
C TYR A 96 1.32 -6.83 -0.36
N LEU A 97 0.26 -7.57 -0.06
CA LEU A 97 0.17 -9.00 -0.29
C LEU A 97 -1.12 -9.33 -1.05
N SER A 98 -1.09 -10.42 -1.81
CA SER A 98 -2.29 -10.98 -2.44
C SER A 98 -2.93 -11.96 -1.47
N LYS A 99 -4.16 -11.70 -1.05
CA LYS A 99 -4.93 -12.58 -0.16
C LYS A 99 -5.94 -13.37 -0.96
N ARG A 100 -5.94 -14.70 -0.83
CA ARG A 100 -6.97 -15.56 -1.42
C ARG A 100 -8.32 -15.33 -0.74
N SER A 101 -9.40 -15.23 -1.50
CA SER A 101 -10.75 -15.21 -0.97
C SER A 101 -11.07 -16.56 -0.34
N SER A 102 -11.92 -16.57 0.69
CA SER A 102 -12.42 -17.80 1.29
C SER A 102 -13.63 -18.36 0.51
N ASN A 103 -13.93 -17.80 -0.66
CA ASN A 103 -15.08 -18.20 -1.49
C ASN A 103 -14.66 -19.35 -2.41
N LEU A 104 -15.62 -20.14 -2.91
CA LEU A 104 -15.38 -21.29 -3.79
C LEU A 104 -14.54 -20.98 -5.04
N ARG A 105 -14.64 -19.75 -5.57
CA ARG A 105 -13.86 -19.30 -6.74
C ARG A 105 -12.38 -19.04 -6.43
N GLY A 106 -12.02 -18.87 -5.16
CA GLY A 106 -10.62 -18.71 -4.76
C GLY A 106 -9.93 -17.45 -5.30
N ASP A 107 -10.67 -16.41 -5.66
CA ASP A 107 -10.12 -15.16 -6.24
C ASP A 107 -9.04 -14.54 -5.34
N TRP A 108 -7.97 -14.02 -5.95
CA TRP A 108 -6.89 -13.31 -5.24
C TRP A 108 -7.14 -11.81 -5.19
N LYS A 109 -6.89 -11.20 -4.03
CA LYS A 109 -7.06 -9.76 -3.84
C LYS A 109 -5.86 -9.11 -3.19
N ARG A 110 -5.28 -8.12 -3.87
CA ARG A 110 -4.21 -7.29 -3.34
C ARG A 110 -4.72 -6.43 -2.17
N ARG A 111 -4.03 -6.49 -1.04
CA ARG A 111 -4.34 -5.75 0.19
C ARG A 111 -3.05 -5.22 0.82
N PHE A 112 -3.13 -4.04 1.43
CA PHE A 112 -2.04 -3.50 2.24
C PHE A 112 -2.18 -4.03 3.67
N PHE A 113 -1.23 -4.87 4.08
CA PHE A 113 -1.18 -5.48 5.39
C PHE A 113 -0.26 -4.69 6.31
N VAL A 114 -0.61 -4.66 7.59
CA VAL A 114 0.17 -4.07 8.67
C VAL A 114 0.22 -5.06 9.82
N LEU A 115 1.43 -5.34 10.30
CA LEU A 115 1.72 -6.09 11.52
C LEU A 115 2.20 -5.10 12.57
N ASP A 116 1.45 -5.01 13.67
CA ASP A 116 1.84 -4.17 14.80
C ASP A 116 2.69 -4.92 15.83
N SER A 117 3.22 -4.17 16.80
CA SER A 117 4.06 -4.66 17.89
C SER A 117 3.35 -5.53 18.92
N ARG A 118 2.01 -5.65 18.84
CA ARG A 118 1.20 -6.55 19.66
C ARG A 118 0.99 -7.92 18.99
N GLY A 119 1.56 -8.10 17.80
CA GLY A 119 1.36 -9.29 16.96
C GLY A 119 0.07 -9.25 16.15
N MET A 120 -0.67 -8.14 16.14
CA MET A 120 -1.92 -8.04 15.39
C MET A 120 -1.63 -7.77 13.91
N LEU A 121 -2.08 -8.70 13.06
CA LEU A 121 -2.08 -8.53 11.61
C LEU A 121 -3.45 -8.03 11.17
N TYR A 122 -3.47 -6.95 10.39
CA TYR A 122 -4.68 -6.40 9.79
C TYR A 122 -4.41 -5.88 8.38
N TYR A 123 -5.47 -5.65 7.62
CA TYR A 123 -5.35 -5.03 6.29
C TYR A 123 -6.42 -3.98 6.07
N TYR A 124 -6.10 -3.00 5.23
CA TYR A 124 -7.07 -1.99 4.82
C TYR A 124 -7.88 -2.47 3.62
N ARG A 125 -9.18 -2.18 3.65
CA ARG A 125 -10.05 -2.30 2.49
C ARG A 125 -10.85 -1.04 2.30
N LYS A 126 -11.08 -0.72 1.03
CA LYS A 126 -12.11 0.23 0.62
C LYS A 126 -13.47 -0.29 1.08
N GLN A 127 -14.21 0.52 1.83
CA GLN A 127 -15.60 0.21 2.13
C GLN A 127 -16.38 0.41 0.84
N ILE A 128 -16.88 -0.67 0.23
CA ILE A 128 -17.83 -0.47 -0.86
C ILE A 128 -19.11 0.01 -0.18
N ASN A 129 -19.33 1.33 -0.18
CA ASN A 129 -20.65 1.89 0.08
C ASN A 129 -21.54 1.39 -1.06
N ARG A 130 -22.12 0.20 -0.90
CA ARG A 130 -23.30 -0.16 -1.69
C ARG A 130 -24.35 0.85 -1.28
N PRO A 131 -24.91 1.67 -2.20
CA PRO A 131 -26.06 2.48 -1.86
C PRO A 131 -27.11 1.52 -1.28
N ALA A 132 -27.52 1.78 -0.04
CA ALA A 132 -28.60 1.06 0.60
C ALA A 132 -29.88 1.42 -0.14
N GLY A 133 -30.26 0.60 -1.11
CA GLY A 133 -31.47 0.82 -1.90
C GLY A 133 -31.42 0.09 -3.22
N VAL A 134 -31.82 -1.18 -3.23
CA VAL A 134 -32.95 -1.72 -4.00
C VAL A 134 -33.22 -3.11 -3.41
N SER A 135 -34.12 -3.16 -2.43
CA SER A 135 -34.80 -4.40 -2.08
C SER A 135 -35.56 -4.90 -3.31
N GLN A 136 -35.53 -6.21 -3.54
CA GLN A 136 -36.37 -6.90 -4.51
C GLN A 136 -37.82 -6.40 -4.40
N VAL A 137 -38.35 -5.84 -5.47
CA VAL A 137 -39.79 -5.82 -5.73
C VAL A 137 -39.99 -6.29 -7.16
N GLN A 138 -40.58 -7.48 -7.30
CA GLN A 138 -41.26 -7.89 -8.52
C GLN A 138 -42.38 -6.88 -8.82
N ARG A 139 -42.50 -6.41 -10.06
CA ARG A 139 -43.77 -6.26 -10.82
C ARG A 139 -43.57 -5.53 -12.16
N THR A 140 -43.77 -6.31 -13.23
CA THR A 140 -44.58 -6.06 -14.44
C THR A 140 -44.58 -4.69 -15.17
N ASN A 141 -44.30 -4.80 -16.48
CA ASN A 141 -44.91 -4.14 -17.66
C ASN A 141 -44.56 -2.67 -18.02
N ASN A 142 -43.91 -2.58 -19.20
CA ASN A 142 -44.09 -1.63 -20.31
C ASN A 142 -44.10 -0.11 -20.06
N THR A 143 -43.02 0.57 -20.48
CA THR A 143 -43.00 1.60 -21.56
C THR A 143 -41.55 2.02 -21.82
N PRO A 144 -41.13 2.25 -23.09
CA PRO A 144 -39.83 2.83 -23.39
C PRO A 144 -39.90 4.34 -23.12
N GLU A 145 -38.76 5.03 -23.06
CA GLU A 145 -38.54 6.43 -23.45
C GLU A 145 -37.32 6.96 -22.69
N HIS A 146 -36.41 7.58 -23.46
CA HIS A 146 -35.42 8.55 -23.02
C HIS A 146 -34.22 8.06 -22.17
N GLY A 147 -33.15 7.77 -22.91
CA GLY A 147 -31.93 8.58 -22.84
C GLY A 147 -31.13 8.56 -21.54
N SER A 148 -29.89 8.10 -21.67
CA SER A 148 -28.77 8.19 -20.70
C SER A 148 -28.48 6.91 -19.93
N GLY A 149 -27.42 6.21 -20.33
CA GLY A 149 -26.84 5.17 -19.48
C GLY A 149 -25.84 4.22 -20.13
N LEU A 150 -25.71 4.22 -21.47
CA LEU A 150 -24.85 3.25 -22.15
C LEU A 150 -23.35 3.58 -22.10
N LEU A 151 -22.97 4.81 -21.75
CA LEU A 151 -21.55 5.19 -21.63
C LEU A 151 -21.03 5.23 -20.18
N SER A 152 -21.90 5.13 -19.17
CA SER A 152 -21.52 5.12 -17.75
C SER A 152 -20.68 3.89 -17.39
N ARG A 153 -20.74 2.81 -18.20
CA ARG A 153 -19.95 1.60 -18.00
C ARG A 153 -18.61 1.61 -18.72
N LEU A 154 -18.45 2.41 -19.80
CA LEU A 154 -17.26 2.34 -20.67
C LEU A 154 -16.10 3.24 -20.21
N PHE A 155 -16.34 4.24 -19.37
CA PHE A 155 -15.29 5.13 -18.84
C PHE A 155 -15.08 5.03 -17.31
N SER A 156 -15.70 4.04 -16.65
CA SER A 156 -15.50 3.79 -15.21
C SER A 156 -14.24 2.95 -14.91
N SER A 157 -13.16 3.21 -15.65
CA SER A 157 -11.84 2.64 -15.42
C SER A 157 -10.83 3.75 -15.63
N HIS A 158 -9.99 4.02 -14.63
CA HIS A 158 -8.84 4.94 -14.70
C HIS A 158 -9.08 6.45 -14.56
N TYR A 159 -9.90 6.87 -13.59
CA TYR A 159 -9.52 8.03 -12.80
C TYR A 159 -9.21 7.58 -11.37
N HIS A 160 -7.93 7.61 -11.03
CA HIS A 160 -7.43 7.53 -9.65
C HIS A 160 -7.76 8.87 -8.97
N GLY A 161 -9.07 9.15 -8.86
CA GLY A 161 -9.57 10.30 -8.15
C GLY A 161 -9.10 10.21 -6.71
N ILE A 162 -8.42 11.27 -6.29
CA ILE A 162 -8.05 11.62 -4.92
C ILE A 162 -9.35 11.74 -4.09
N HIS A 163 -9.99 10.61 -3.84
CA HIS A 163 -11.14 10.51 -2.96
C HIS A 163 -10.66 9.70 -1.77
N ASP A 164 -10.45 10.43 -0.66
CA ASP A 164 -10.11 9.93 0.67
C ASP A 164 -11.30 9.13 1.25
N GLU A 165 -11.66 8.05 0.55
CA GLU A 165 -12.73 7.17 0.98
C GLU A 165 -12.20 6.34 2.15
N LYS A 166 -12.71 6.65 3.35
CA LYS A 166 -12.36 6.05 4.65
C LYS A 166 -12.04 4.57 4.54
N SER A 167 -10.75 4.27 4.34
CA SER A 167 -10.28 2.89 4.29
C SER A 167 -10.36 2.32 5.71
N VAL A 168 -11.08 1.22 5.88
CA VAL A 168 -11.27 0.62 7.21
C VAL A 168 -10.33 -0.55 7.39
N ALA A 169 -9.63 -0.54 8.51
CA ALA A 169 -8.83 -1.66 8.97
C ALA A 169 -9.75 -2.85 9.27
N ARG A 170 -9.48 -3.98 8.61
CA ARG A 170 -10.03 -5.27 9.01
C ARG A 170 -8.98 -6.06 9.76
N HIS A 171 -9.28 -6.32 11.03
CA HIS A 171 -8.52 -7.27 11.83
C HIS A 171 -8.55 -8.65 11.17
N THR A 172 -7.36 -9.24 11.05
CA THR A 172 -7.16 -10.51 10.36
C THR A 172 -6.93 -11.60 11.40
N VAL A 173 -5.83 -11.51 12.17
CA VAL A 173 -5.39 -12.51 13.17
C VAL A 173 -4.37 -11.90 14.15
N ASN A 174 -4.17 -12.54 15.29
CA ASN A 174 -2.97 -12.34 16.11
C ASN A 174 -1.93 -13.42 15.73
N LEU A 175 -0.73 -13.01 15.32
CA LEU A 175 0.34 -13.93 14.92
C LEU A 175 0.94 -14.69 16.11
N LEU A 176 0.91 -14.14 17.33
CA LEU A 176 1.38 -14.81 18.54
C LEU A 176 0.58 -16.08 18.85
N THR A 177 -0.66 -16.16 18.36
CA THR A 177 -1.56 -17.30 18.55
C THR A 177 -1.84 -18.04 17.25
N SER A 178 -1.07 -17.78 16.19
CA SER A 178 -1.28 -18.38 14.88
C SER A 178 -0.05 -19.17 14.44
N THR A 179 -0.26 -20.20 13.63
CA THR A 179 0.81 -20.96 12.99
C THR A 179 0.96 -20.53 11.54
N ILE A 180 2.19 -20.30 11.11
CA ILE A 180 2.50 -19.97 9.71
C ILE A 180 3.05 -21.20 9.02
N LYS A 181 2.37 -21.64 7.96
CA LYS A 181 2.80 -22.76 7.11
C LYS A 181 3.20 -22.22 5.75
N VAL A 182 4.41 -22.55 5.32
CA VAL A 182 4.81 -22.41 3.92
C VAL A 182 4.02 -23.47 3.16
N ASP A 183 3.26 -23.08 2.13
CA ASP A 183 2.42 -24.05 1.45
C ASP A 183 3.27 -25.04 0.65
N ALA A 184 3.49 -26.21 1.26
CA ALA A 184 4.08 -27.40 0.64
C ALA A 184 3.02 -28.37 0.10
N GLU A 185 1.71 -28.08 0.29
CA GLU A 185 0.62 -29.03 0.01
C GLU A 185 -0.22 -28.71 -1.24
N GLN A 186 -0.08 -27.52 -1.84
CA GLN A 186 -0.73 -27.17 -3.11
C GLN A 186 0.36 -26.76 -4.10
N SER A 187 0.75 -27.71 -4.97
CA SER A 187 1.87 -27.62 -5.93
C SER A 187 1.81 -26.39 -6.85
N ASP A 188 0.63 -25.81 -7.04
CA ASP A 188 0.38 -24.81 -8.07
C ASP A 188 0.51 -23.36 -7.54
N LEU A 189 0.66 -23.19 -6.22
CA LEU A 189 0.66 -21.88 -5.55
C LEU A 189 2.08 -21.43 -5.20
N ARG A 190 2.78 -20.80 -6.16
CA ARG A 190 4.13 -20.25 -5.93
C ARG A 190 4.08 -19.06 -4.95
N PHE A 191 5.08 -19.00 -4.07
CA PHE A 191 5.30 -17.90 -3.11
C PHE A 191 4.10 -17.65 -2.19
N CYS A 192 3.41 -18.74 -1.81
CA CYS A 192 2.25 -18.72 -0.94
C CYS A 192 2.54 -19.30 0.44
N PHE A 193 1.89 -18.74 1.44
CA PHE A 193 1.90 -19.22 2.81
C PHE A 193 0.52 -19.10 3.42
N ARG A 194 0.23 -19.98 4.38
CA ARG A 194 -0.97 -19.96 5.19
C ARG A 194 -0.66 -19.43 6.58
N ILE A 195 -1.50 -18.52 7.06
CA ILE A 195 -1.60 -18.20 8.48
C ILE A 195 -2.83 -18.94 9.01
N ILE A 196 -2.60 -19.85 9.96
CA ILE A 196 -3.62 -20.69 10.58
C ILE A 196 -3.82 -20.16 12.00
N SER A 197 -4.96 -19.51 12.23
CA SER A 197 -5.40 -19.09 13.57
C SER A 197 -6.57 -19.96 14.02
N PRO A 198 -6.91 -19.99 15.33
CA PRO A 198 -8.09 -20.71 15.83
C PRO A 198 -9.40 -20.30 15.15
N MET A 199 -9.47 -19.06 14.65
CA MET A 199 -10.69 -18.49 14.07
C MET A 199 -10.74 -18.58 12.55
N LYS A 200 -9.58 -18.58 11.88
CA LYS A 200 -9.51 -18.44 10.42
C LYS A 200 -8.16 -18.82 9.83
N ILE A 201 -8.22 -19.34 8.61
CA ILE A 201 -7.05 -19.58 7.77
C ILE A 201 -6.97 -18.53 6.67
N TYR A 202 -5.78 -17.97 6.48
CA TYR A 202 -5.48 -16.98 5.45
C TYR A 202 -4.38 -17.49 4.53
N THR A 203 -4.69 -17.71 3.25
CA THR A 203 -3.67 -17.94 2.22
C THR A 203 -3.24 -16.61 1.63
N LEU A 204 -1.95 -16.30 1.77
CA LEU A 204 -1.32 -15.07 1.30
C LEU A 204 -0.22 -15.41 0.29
N GLN A 205 -0.10 -14.57 -0.75
CA GLN A 205 0.91 -14.69 -1.79
C GLN A 205 1.74 -13.42 -1.85
N VAL A 206 3.05 -13.62 -1.97
CA VAL A 206 4.04 -12.55 -2.16
C VAL A 206 4.29 -12.35 -3.65
N ASN A 207 4.38 -11.09 -4.07
CA ASN A 207 4.73 -10.70 -5.44
C ASN A 207 6.20 -11.03 -5.75
N ALA A 208 6.49 -11.40 -7.02
CA ALA A 208 7.80 -11.90 -7.45
C ALA A 208 8.98 -10.95 -7.15
N GLN A 209 8.75 -9.63 -7.16
CA GLN A 209 9.77 -8.63 -6.76
C GLN A 209 10.21 -8.77 -5.29
N ASN A 210 9.31 -9.25 -4.43
CA ASN A 210 9.57 -9.51 -3.00
C ASN A 210 9.99 -10.98 -2.75
N CYS A 211 10.13 -11.79 -3.80
CA CYS A 211 10.46 -13.22 -3.68
C CYS A 211 11.85 -13.48 -3.09
N ARG A 212 12.82 -12.58 -3.30
CA ARG A 212 14.14 -12.70 -2.65
C ARG A 212 14.02 -12.56 -1.14
N GLN A 213 13.21 -11.61 -0.66
CA GLN A 213 12.88 -11.46 0.75
C GLN A 213 12.01 -12.60 1.27
N TYR A 214 11.23 -13.27 0.43
CA TYR A 214 10.35 -14.38 0.83
C TYR A 214 11.10 -15.56 1.45
N ARG A 215 12.25 -15.94 0.86
CA ARG A 215 13.08 -17.04 1.37
C ARG A 215 13.70 -16.68 2.73
N PHE A 216 14.04 -15.41 2.93
CA PHE A 216 14.50 -14.88 4.22
C PHE A 216 13.36 -14.70 5.23
N HIS A 217 12.17 -14.25 4.80
CA HIS A 217 11.06 -13.92 5.67
C HIS A 217 10.31 -15.13 6.17
N VAL A 218 10.22 -16.21 5.40
CA VAL A 218 9.58 -17.45 5.86
C VAL A 218 10.32 -18.04 7.06
N GLU A 219 11.66 -18.14 6.98
CA GLU A 219 12.52 -18.47 8.13
C GLU A 219 12.34 -17.45 9.27
N TYR A 220 12.16 -16.18 8.93
CA TYR A 220 11.95 -15.11 9.92
C TYR A 220 10.58 -15.09 10.59
N THR A 221 9.51 -15.52 9.92
CA THR A 221 8.20 -15.72 10.55
C THR A 221 8.21 -16.91 11.49
N ARG A 222 9.18 -17.82 11.33
CA ARG A 222 9.51 -18.84 12.32
C ARG A 222 10.29 -18.27 13.52
N LEU A 223 10.94 -17.11 13.38
CA LEU A 223 11.58 -16.32 14.45
C LEU A 223 10.67 -15.23 15.07
N LEU A 224 9.43 -15.11 14.59
CA LEU A 224 8.37 -14.29 15.22
C LEU A 224 7.49 -15.12 16.18
N LEU A 225 7.79 -16.41 16.31
CA LEU A 225 7.33 -17.34 17.34
C LEU A 225 8.56 -17.76 18.16
#